data_AF-A0A5C0SIF6-F1
#
_entry.id   AF-A0A5C0SIF6-F1
#
_cell.length_a   1.000
_cell.length_b   1.000
_cell.length_c   1.000
_cell.angle_alpha   90.00
_cell.angle_beta   90.00
_cell.angle_gamma   90.00
#
_symmetry.space_group_name_H-M   'P 1'
#
loop_
_entity.id
_entity.type
_entity.pdbx_description
1 polymer ?
#
loop_
_entity_poly.entity_id
_entity_poly.type
_entity_poly.pdbx_seq_one_letter_code
_entity_poly.pdbx_strand_id
1 'polypeptide(L)'
;MKRLLVFLLLALLITPLVLADEYEEENEYEAGYTSLAVAGVAMIAVGVAYYALTKRKLIITHQRSSSWGFEIKMEHPYMTVIGPVSPMTVHHFFTITGTLLVFVHFFSCGNYTGLAGTTGLAMAAVLVLLNVMGFIGRSINHSIIAAAKANDMERARKYVNRYEKWKKLHILLAIIFAVLLAAHLNAID
;
A
#
# COMPACT_ATOMS: atom_id res chain seq x y z
N MET A 1 14.80 -6.82 22.51
CA MET A 1 14.41 -7.18 21.12
C MET A 1 13.51 -6.15 20.43
N LYS A 2 12.26 -5.88 20.88
CA LYS A 2 11.36 -4.94 20.17
C LYS A 2 11.94 -3.53 19.98
N ARG A 3 12.57 -2.96 21.02
CA ARG A 3 13.22 -1.64 20.93
C ARG A 3 14.45 -1.63 20.00
N LEU A 4 15.21 -2.72 19.99
CA LEU A 4 16.39 -2.88 19.13
C LEU A 4 16.00 -3.02 17.66
N LEU A 5 14.91 -3.75 17.38
CA LEU A 5 14.38 -3.93 16.03
C LEU A 5 13.76 -2.63 15.49
N VAL A 6 13.11 -1.85 16.35
CA VAL A 6 12.65 -0.48 16.03
C VAL A 6 13.83 0.44 15.76
N PHE A 7 14.89 0.37 16.56
CA PHE A 7 16.10 1.17 16.35
C PHE A 7 16.82 0.78 15.05
N LEU A 8 16.85 -0.50 14.70
CA LEU A 8 17.48 -1.02 13.49
C LEU A 8 16.66 -0.67 12.24
N LEU A 9 15.32 -0.70 12.34
CA LEU A 9 14.42 -0.19 11.30
C LEU A 9 14.55 1.33 11.12
N LEU A 10 14.64 2.09 12.22
CA LEU A 10 14.91 3.53 12.18
C LEU A 10 16.28 3.81 11.55
N ALA A 11 17.31 3.07 11.94
CA ALA A 11 18.64 3.19 11.38
C ALA A 11 18.63 2.90 9.88
N LEU A 12 17.99 1.81 9.42
CA LEU A 12 17.82 1.47 8.00
C LEU A 12 16.96 2.47 7.21
N LEU A 13 16.04 3.17 7.86
CA LEU A 13 15.27 4.27 7.27
C LEU A 13 16.10 5.56 7.16
N ILE A 14 17.03 5.78 8.09
CA ILE A 14 17.86 6.99 8.16
C ILE A 14 19.16 6.82 7.35
N THR A 15 19.66 5.60 7.14
CA THR A 15 20.93 5.38 6.41
C THR A 15 20.87 5.90 4.96
N PRO A 16 19.80 5.63 4.19
CA PRO A 16 19.62 6.23 2.87
C PRO A 16 19.40 7.74 2.92
N LEU A 17 18.93 8.26 4.06
CA LEU A 17 18.74 9.69 4.29
C LEU A 17 20.10 10.41 4.43
N VAL A 18 21.03 9.79 5.15
CA VAL A 18 22.39 10.30 5.39
C VAL A 18 23.30 10.14 4.17
N LEU A 19 23.07 9.10 3.36
CA LEU A 19 23.85 8.85 2.14
C LEU A 19 23.42 9.68 0.92
N ALA A 20 22.28 10.37 1.00
CA ALA A 20 21.79 11.21 -0.10
C ALA A 20 22.19 12.69 0.03
N ASP A 21 22.90 13.07 1.09
CA ASP A 21 23.32 14.45 1.39
C ASP A 21 24.76 14.76 0.91
N GLU A 22 25.42 13.77 0.31
CA GLU A 22 26.73 13.96 -0.32
C GLU A 22 26.53 13.97 -1.84
N TYR A 23 26.72 15.15 -2.45
CA TYR A 23 26.82 15.43 -3.89
C TYR A 23 25.51 15.64 -4.65
N GLU A 24 25.06 16.90 -4.76
CA GLU A 24 24.92 17.64 -6.04
C GLU A 24 24.39 19.07 -5.80
N GLU A 25 24.67 19.99 -6.73
CA GLU A 25 24.18 21.38 -6.67
C GLU A 25 22.64 21.37 -6.63
N GLU A 26 22.04 21.99 -5.59
CA GLU A 26 20.59 22.08 -5.42
C GLU A 26 19.93 22.77 -6.63
N ASN A 27 19.49 21.99 -7.60
CA ASN A 27 18.58 22.46 -8.64
C ASN A 27 17.20 22.58 -7.97
N GLU A 28 16.63 23.79 -7.87
CA GLU A 28 15.35 24.05 -7.17
C GLU A 28 14.16 23.20 -7.66
N TYR A 29 14.32 22.54 -8.81
CA TYR A 29 13.33 21.68 -9.46
C TYR A 29 13.53 20.18 -9.22
N GLU A 30 14.66 19.77 -8.62
CA GLU A 30 15.00 18.36 -8.44
C GLU A 30 14.65 17.88 -7.03
N ALA A 31 13.87 16.80 -6.96
CA ALA A 31 13.46 16.20 -5.70
C ALA A 31 14.46 15.10 -5.31
N GLY A 32 15.04 15.22 -4.11
CA GLY A 32 15.99 14.24 -3.57
C GLY A 32 15.37 12.87 -3.28
N TYR A 33 16.19 11.93 -2.82
CA TYR A 33 15.77 10.60 -2.35
C TYR A 33 15.00 9.73 -3.36
N THR A 34 15.27 9.88 -4.67
CA THR A 34 14.65 9.09 -5.75
C THR A 34 14.69 7.58 -5.50
N SER A 35 15.78 7.07 -4.92
CA SER A 35 15.93 5.65 -4.57
C SER A 35 14.87 5.18 -3.55
N LEU A 36 14.50 6.02 -2.57
CA LEU A 36 13.43 5.75 -1.62
C LEU A 36 12.06 5.80 -2.30
N ALA A 37 11.85 6.73 -3.23
CA ALA A 37 10.62 6.78 -4.02
C ALA A 37 10.42 5.50 -4.84
N VAL A 38 11.46 5.04 -5.54
CA VAL A 38 11.43 3.79 -6.31
C VAL A 38 11.15 2.58 -5.41
N ALA A 39 11.83 2.48 -4.27
CA ALA A 39 11.58 1.42 -3.29
C ALA A 39 10.14 1.45 -2.76
N GLY A 40 9.62 2.65 -2.49
CA GLY A 40 8.26 2.86 -2.01
C GLY A 40 7.20 2.45 -3.05
N VAL A 41 7.37 2.84 -4.31
CA VAL A 41 6.50 2.43 -5.41
C VAL A 41 6.56 0.91 -5.63
N ALA A 42 7.76 0.33 -5.61
CA ALA A 42 7.93 -1.13 -5.72
C ALA A 42 7.22 -1.88 -4.58
N MET A 43 7.34 -1.39 -3.34
CA MET A 43 6.61 -1.95 -2.21
C MET A 43 5.10 -1.88 -2.38
N ILE A 44 4.55 -0.74 -2.81
CA ILE A 44 3.12 -0.60 -3.11
C ILE A 44 2.71 -1.63 -4.17
N ALA A 45 3.46 -1.74 -5.26
CA ALA A 45 3.19 -2.69 -6.35
C ALA A 45 3.19 -4.14 -5.85
N VAL A 46 4.18 -4.53 -5.04
CA VAL A 46 4.25 -5.86 -4.40
C VAL A 46 3.02 -6.11 -3.51
N GLY A 47 2.65 -5.14 -2.68
CA GLY A 47 1.47 -5.24 -1.82
C GLY A 47 0.17 -5.43 -2.60
N VAL A 48 0.01 -4.71 -3.72
CA VAL A 48 -1.15 -4.83 -4.63
C VAL A 48 -1.15 -6.17 -5.34
N ALA A 49 -0.03 -6.58 -5.92
CA ALA A 49 0.12 -7.85 -6.65
C ALA A 49 -0.14 -9.05 -5.73
N TYR A 50 0.49 -9.06 -4.55
CA TYR A 50 0.25 -10.08 -3.53
C TYR A 50 -1.24 -10.20 -3.19
N TYR A 51 -1.90 -9.08 -2.87
CA TYR A 51 -3.31 -9.09 -2.53
C TYR A 51 -4.21 -9.55 -3.68
N ALA A 52 -3.91 -9.12 -4.91
CA ALA A 52 -4.64 -9.55 -6.10
C ALA A 52 -4.53 -11.07 -6.35
N LEU A 53 -3.32 -11.63 -6.19
CA LEU A 53 -3.07 -13.07 -6.33
C LEU A 53 -3.81 -13.89 -5.27
N THR A 54 -3.79 -13.45 -4.01
CA THR A 54 -4.52 -14.13 -2.91
C THR A 54 -6.04 -14.08 -3.08
N LYS A 55 -6.58 -13.07 -3.77
CA LYS A 55 -8.02 -12.95 -4.06
C LYS A 55 -8.48 -13.78 -5.26
N ARG A 56 -7.65 -13.94 -6.29
CA ARG A 56 -8.03 -14.58 -7.57
C ARG A 56 -7.78 -16.09 -7.60
N LYS A 57 -6.87 -16.60 -6.78
CA LYS A 57 -6.69 -18.02 -6.57
C LYS A 57 -6.88 -18.29 -5.07
N LEU A 58 -7.65 -19.30 -4.70
CA LEU A 58 -7.85 -19.81 -3.33
C LEU A 58 -6.54 -20.40 -2.72
N ILE A 59 -5.40 -19.79 -3.04
CA ILE A 59 -4.08 -20.27 -2.72
C ILE A 59 -3.61 -19.80 -1.36
N ILE A 60 -4.16 -18.72 -0.80
CA ILE A 60 -3.74 -18.25 0.52
C ILE A 60 -4.96 -17.90 1.36
N THR A 61 -5.22 -18.68 2.40
CA THR A 61 -6.27 -18.39 3.39
C THR A 61 -5.65 -17.92 4.70
N HIS A 62 -6.43 -17.23 5.53
CA HIS A 62 -6.00 -16.82 6.87
C HIS A 62 -6.71 -17.68 7.89
N GLN A 63 -5.96 -18.29 8.80
CA GLN A 63 -6.52 -18.95 9.98
C GLN A 63 -5.91 -18.32 11.21
N ARG A 64 -6.76 -17.93 12.15
CA ARG A 64 -6.33 -17.37 13.43
C ARG A 64 -5.87 -18.52 14.33
N SER A 65 -4.65 -19.01 14.13
CA SER A 65 -3.99 -19.98 15.00
C SER A 65 -3.23 -19.29 16.13
N SER A 66 -3.10 -19.96 17.28
CA SER A 66 -2.22 -19.55 18.38
C SER A 66 -0.73 -19.81 18.09
N SER A 67 -0.42 -20.61 17.07
CA SER A 67 0.95 -20.88 16.60
C SER A 67 1.33 -19.97 15.43
N TRP A 68 2.55 -19.43 15.46
CA TRP A 68 3.14 -18.74 14.32
C TRP A 68 3.67 -19.77 13.33
N GLY A 69 3.16 -19.75 12.09
CA GLY A 69 3.59 -20.69 11.06
C GLY A 69 2.73 -20.58 9.81
N PHE A 70 3.26 -21.10 8.71
CA PHE A 70 2.51 -21.32 7.48
C PHE A 70 2.09 -22.78 7.43
N GLU A 71 0.81 -23.05 7.21
CA GLU A 71 0.32 -24.40 6.95
C GLU A 71 0.00 -24.52 5.46
N ILE A 72 0.54 -25.54 4.79
CA ILE A 72 0.29 -25.78 3.38
C ILE A 72 -0.65 -26.99 3.29
N LYS A 73 -1.89 -26.74 2.86
CA LYS A 73 -2.86 -27.79 2.52
C LYS A 73 -2.85 -28.03 1.03
N MET A 74 -2.51 -29.25 0.63
CA MET A 74 -2.65 -29.68 -0.75
C MET A 74 -4.04 -30.31 -0.91
N GLU A 75 -4.97 -29.58 -1.53
CA GLU A 75 -6.30 -30.07 -1.89
C GLU A 75 -6.42 -30.07 -3.41
N HIS A 76 -6.24 -31.21 -4.09
CA HIS A 76 -6.30 -31.27 -5.55
C HIS A 76 -7.57 -30.56 -6.10
N PRO A 77 -7.46 -29.61 -7.07
CA PRO A 77 -6.29 -29.20 -7.85
C PRO A 77 -5.54 -27.94 -7.35
N TYR A 78 -5.79 -27.48 -6.11
CA TYR A 78 -5.24 -26.23 -5.57
C TYR A 78 -4.35 -26.46 -4.34
N MET A 79 -3.37 -25.58 -4.15
CA MET A 79 -2.57 -25.52 -2.92
C MET A 79 -3.06 -24.34 -2.11
N THR A 80 -3.49 -24.55 -0.87
CA THR A 80 -3.90 -23.49 0.05
C THR A 80 -2.86 -23.30 1.15
N VAL A 81 -2.26 -22.13 1.21
CA VAL A 81 -1.30 -21.65 2.19
C VAL A 81 -2.05 -20.87 3.25
N ILE A 82 -2.07 -21.38 4.46
CA ILE A 82 -2.68 -20.73 5.61
C ILE A 82 -1.58 -19.95 6.32
N GLY A 83 -1.67 -18.62 6.27
CA GLY A 83 -0.72 -17.73 6.94
C GLY A 83 -1.23 -17.23 8.29
N PRO A 84 -0.32 -16.80 9.20
CA PRO A 84 -0.71 -16.25 10.50
C PRO A 84 -1.26 -14.82 10.38
N VAL A 85 -0.96 -14.14 9.26
CA VAL A 85 -1.34 -12.75 8.98
C VAL A 85 -2.30 -12.71 7.79
N SER A 86 -3.37 -11.92 7.91
CA SER A 86 -4.35 -11.79 6.82
C SER A 86 -3.72 -11.14 5.57
N PRO A 87 -4.08 -11.57 4.34
CA PRO A 87 -3.56 -10.94 3.14
C PRO A 87 -3.83 -9.43 3.07
N MET A 88 -4.96 -8.99 3.63
CA MET A 88 -5.31 -7.57 3.76
C MET A 88 -4.35 -6.79 4.67
N THR A 89 -3.83 -7.43 5.72
CA THR A 89 -2.85 -6.82 6.63
C THR A 89 -1.50 -6.68 5.94
N VAL A 90 -1.06 -7.71 5.21
CA VAL A 90 0.18 -7.67 4.41
C VAL A 90 0.11 -6.57 3.36
N HIS A 91 -1.01 -6.51 2.61
CA HIS A 91 -1.26 -5.44 1.64
C HIS A 91 -1.09 -4.05 2.26
N HIS A 92 -1.75 -3.79 3.40
CA HIS A 92 -1.67 -2.48 4.05
C HIS A 92 -0.29 -2.16 4.61
N PHE A 93 0.45 -3.15 5.10
CA PHE A 93 1.83 -2.93 5.53
C PHE A 93 2.65 -2.40 4.36
N PHE A 94 2.60 -3.09 3.21
CA PHE A 94 3.31 -2.68 2.00
C PHE A 94 2.86 -1.31 1.48
N THR A 95 1.55 -1.05 1.41
CA THR A 95 1.05 0.22 0.87
C THR A 95 1.33 1.40 1.78
N ILE A 96 1.20 1.26 3.10
CA ILE A 96 1.51 2.35 4.06
C ILE A 96 3.01 2.61 4.06
N THR A 97 3.85 1.58 4.23
CA THR A 97 5.30 1.78 4.27
C THR A 97 5.82 2.30 2.94
N GLY A 98 5.34 1.77 1.81
CA GLY A 98 5.72 2.28 0.51
C GLY A 98 5.29 3.72 0.27
N THR A 99 4.10 4.11 0.76
CA THR A 99 3.64 5.50 0.74
C THR A 99 4.58 6.39 1.56
N LEU A 100 4.93 6.00 2.78
CA LEU A 100 5.85 6.77 3.63
C LEU A 100 7.20 7.01 2.95
N LEU A 101 7.75 6.01 2.26
CA LEU A 101 9.00 6.14 1.51
C LEU A 101 8.87 7.11 0.33
N VAL A 102 7.77 7.05 -0.44
CA VAL A 102 7.49 8.00 -1.53
C VAL A 102 7.35 9.43 -0.99
N PHE A 103 6.76 9.59 0.20
CA PHE A 103 6.57 10.90 0.81
C PHE A 103 7.88 11.58 1.22
N VAL A 104 8.96 10.84 1.47
CA VAL A 104 10.27 11.43 1.72
C VAL A 104 10.75 12.20 0.49
N HIS A 105 10.69 11.58 -0.69
CA HIS A 105 11.01 12.22 -1.97
C HIS A 105 10.07 13.40 -2.27
N PHE A 106 8.77 13.23 -2.01
CA PHE A 106 7.79 14.31 -2.17
C PHE A 106 8.18 15.53 -1.33
N PHE A 107 8.42 15.35 -0.02
CA PHE A 107 8.74 16.47 0.87
C PHE A 107 10.10 17.12 0.62
N SER A 108 11.02 16.44 -0.10
CA SER A 108 12.27 17.06 -0.53
C SER A 108 12.13 17.98 -1.76
N CYS A 109 10.98 18.00 -2.43
CA CYS A 109 10.77 18.88 -3.58
C CYS A 109 10.53 20.33 -3.13
N GLY A 110 11.42 21.25 -3.55
CA GLY A 110 11.31 22.68 -3.27
C GLY A 110 10.28 23.42 -4.14
N ASN A 111 9.94 22.87 -5.31
CA ASN A 111 9.06 23.51 -6.28
C ASN A 111 8.17 22.51 -7.04
N TYR A 112 6.84 22.66 -6.91
CA TYR A 112 5.86 21.80 -7.58
C TYR A 112 5.34 22.35 -8.92
N THR A 113 5.99 23.37 -9.48
CA THR A 113 5.66 23.89 -10.81
C THR A 113 6.20 22.97 -11.92
N GLY A 114 5.63 23.07 -13.13
CA GLY A 114 5.99 22.20 -14.24
C GLY A 114 5.32 20.82 -14.19
N LEU A 115 5.54 20.02 -15.23
CA LEU A 115 4.85 18.74 -15.41
C LEU A 115 5.27 17.71 -14.35
N ALA A 116 6.57 17.62 -14.03
CA ALA A 116 7.07 16.73 -12.98
C ALA A 116 6.53 17.12 -11.59
N GLY A 117 6.61 18.39 -11.20
CA GLY A 117 6.09 18.87 -9.92
C GLY A 117 4.57 18.69 -9.77
N THR A 118 3.79 19.02 -10.80
CA THR A 118 2.32 18.88 -10.76
C THR A 118 1.86 17.43 -10.72
N THR A 119 2.51 16.54 -11.47
CA THR A 119 2.23 15.09 -11.42
C THR A 119 2.65 14.50 -10.09
N GLY A 120 3.77 14.92 -9.51
CA GLY A 120 4.22 14.54 -8.16
C GLY A 120 3.21 14.93 -7.07
N LEU A 121 2.71 16.17 -7.11
CA LEU A 121 1.66 16.66 -6.20
C LEU A 121 0.36 15.88 -6.34
N ALA A 122 -0.09 15.64 -7.57
CA ALA A 122 -1.28 14.84 -7.83
C ALA A 122 -1.12 13.40 -7.31
N MET A 123 0.04 12.77 -7.52
CA MET A 123 0.34 11.44 -6.98
C MET A 123 0.29 11.41 -5.45
N ALA A 124 0.89 12.39 -4.77
CA ALA A 124 0.85 12.48 -3.31
C ALA A 124 -0.58 12.56 -2.78
N ALA A 125 -1.42 13.42 -3.37
CA ALA A 125 -2.84 13.52 -3.03
C ALA A 125 -3.58 12.18 -3.24
N VAL A 126 -3.34 11.52 -4.38
CA VAL A 126 -3.97 10.22 -4.69
C VAL A 126 -3.49 9.12 -3.72
N LEU A 127 -2.22 9.10 -3.33
CA LEU A 127 -1.70 8.14 -2.34
C LEU A 127 -2.34 8.32 -0.96
N VAL A 128 -2.56 9.57 -0.52
CA VAL A 128 -3.30 9.84 0.73
C VAL A 128 -4.72 9.29 0.61
N LEU A 129 -5.42 9.61 -0.49
CA LEU A 129 -6.78 9.13 -0.73
C LEU A 129 -6.85 7.59 -0.79
N LEU A 130 -5.89 6.93 -1.43
CA LEU A 130 -5.79 5.48 -1.48
C LEU A 130 -5.65 4.88 -0.08
N ASN A 131 -4.76 5.42 0.76
CA ASN A 131 -4.57 4.92 2.12
C ASN A 131 -5.81 5.14 2.99
N VAL A 132 -6.40 6.35 2.96
CA VAL A 132 -7.65 6.66 3.67
C VAL A 132 -8.77 5.72 3.22
N MET A 133 -8.93 5.52 1.91
CA MET A 133 -9.89 4.56 1.36
C MET A 133 -9.59 3.13 1.81
N GLY A 134 -8.33 2.71 1.94
CA GLY A 134 -7.97 1.42 2.51
C GLY A 134 -8.46 1.22 3.95
N PHE A 135 -8.38 2.25 4.80
CA PHE A 135 -8.99 2.22 6.15
C PHE A 135 -10.52 2.15 6.10
N ILE A 136 -11.16 2.95 5.25
CA ILE A 136 -12.62 2.93 5.08
C ILE A 136 -13.11 1.55 4.63
N GLY A 137 -12.44 0.93 3.65
CA GLY A 137 -12.78 -0.40 3.15
C GLY A 137 -12.71 -1.47 4.23
N ARG A 138 -11.69 -1.42 5.09
CA ARG A 138 -11.58 -2.32 6.26
C ARG A 138 -12.70 -2.13 7.26
N SER A 139 -13.07 -0.88 7.55
CA SER A 139 -14.19 -0.58 8.45
C SER A 139 -15.51 -1.11 7.91
N ILE A 140 -15.77 -0.91 6.61
CA ILE A 140 -16.96 -1.47 5.94
C ILE A 140 -16.95 -3.01 6.02
N ASN A 141 -15.81 -3.65 5.74
CA ASN A 141 -15.69 -5.10 5.81
C ASN A 141 -15.94 -5.63 7.23
N HIS A 142 -15.43 -4.95 8.26
CA HIS A 142 -15.71 -5.30 9.65
C HIS A 142 -17.21 -5.19 9.97
N SER A 143 -17.87 -4.15 9.43
CA SER A 143 -19.31 -3.93 9.60
C SER A 143 -20.15 -5.02 8.92
N ILE A 144 -19.72 -5.53 7.76
CA ILE A 144 -20.35 -6.70 7.09
C ILE A 144 -20.25 -7.93 8.00
N ILE A 145 -19.06 -8.24 8.51
CA ILE A 145 -18.83 -9.42 9.36
C ILE A 145 -19.63 -9.31 10.66
N ALA A 146 -19.67 -8.13 11.28
CA ALA A 146 -20.44 -7.89 12.50
C ALA A 146 -21.93 -8.10 12.29
N ALA A 147 -22.50 -7.56 11.20
CA ALA A 147 -23.90 -7.74 10.85
C ALA A 147 -24.24 -9.21 10.54
N ALA A 148 -23.38 -9.90 9.79
CA ALA A 148 -23.55 -11.31 9.47
C ALA A 148 -23.54 -12.20 10.74
N LYS A 149 -22.65 -11.91 11.69
CA LYS A 149 -22.62 -12.61 13.00
C LYS A 149 -23.86 -12.37 13.85
N ALA A 150 -24.47 -11.19 13.71
CA ALA A 150 -25.71 -10.84 14.39
C ALA A 150 -26.97 -11.38 13.68
N ASN A 151 -26.81 -12.16 12.60
CA ASN A 151 -27.91 -12.61 11.71
C ASN A 151 -28.76 -11.47 11.11
N ASP A 152 -28.23 -10.24 11.07
CA ASP A 152 -28.90 -9.07 10.47
C ASP A 152 -28.52 -8.98 8.97
N MET A 153 -29.21 -9.77 8.16
CA MET A 153 -28.92 -9.93 6.73
C MET A 153 -29.29 -8.69 5.90
N GLU A 154 -30.25 -7.90 6.35
CA GLU A 154 -30.61 -6.64 5.69
C GLU A 154 -29.47 -5.62 5.83
N ARG A 155 -28.96 -5.44 7.04
CA ARG A 155 -27.83 -4.55 7.31
C ARG A 155 -26.55 -5.04 6.65
N ALA A 156 -26.30 -6.35 6.66
CA ALA A 156 -25.17 -6.95 5.95
C ALA A 156 -25.22 -6.62 4.45
N ARG A 157 -26.39 -6.79 3.79
CA ARG A 157 -26.58 -6.46 2.37
C ARG A 157 -26.33 -4.98 2.10
N LYS A 158 -26.79 -4.07 2.97
CA LYS A 158 -26.52 -2.62 2.84
C LYS A 158 -25.02 -2.31 2.87
N TYR A 159 -24.27 -2.94 3.76
CA TYR A 159 -22.81 -2.75 3.82
C TYR A 159 -22.09 -3.40 2.63
N VAL A 160 -22.54 -4.56 2.13
CA VAL A 160 -22.00 -5.16 0.90
C VAL A 160 -22.16 -4.21 -0.30
N ASN A 161 -23.35 -3.63 -0.49
CA ASN A 161 -23.58 -2.65 -1.57
C ASN A 161 -22.65 -1.42 -1.45
N ARG A 162 -22.40 -0.95 -0.21
CA ARG A 162 -21.44 0.14 0.04
C ARG A 162 -20.00 -0.30 -0.27
N TYR A 163 -19.64 -1.53 0.08
CA TYR A 163 -18.32 -2.10 -0.17
C TYR A 163 -18.03 -2.26 -1.67
N GLU A 164 -19.03 -2.62 -2.48
CA GLU A 164 -18.87 -2.70 -3.93
C GLU A 164 -18.58 -1.33 -4.57
N LYS A 165 -19.31 -0.29 -4.14
CA LYS A 165 -19.06 1.10 -4.58
C LYS A 165 -17.67 1.57 -4.15
N TRP A 166 -17.31 1.31 -2.90
CA TRP A 166 -15.98 1.59 -2.37
C TRP A 166 -14.88 0.92 -3.20
N LYS A 167 -15.05 -0.37 -3.54
CA LYS A 167 -14.08 -1.13 -4.34
C LYS A 167 -13.85 -0.50 -5.71
N LYS A 168 -14.92 -0.09 -6.40
CA LYS A 168 -14.82 0.59 -7.70
C LYS A 168 -14.04 1.89 -7.60
N LEU A 169 -14.35 2.72 -6.59
CA LEU A 169 -13.66 3.98 -6.36
C LEU A 169 -12.18 3.77 -6.00
N HIS A 170 -11.87 2.81 -5.14
CA HIS A 170 -10.50 2.52 -4.73
C HIS A 170 -9.64 1.98 -5.88
N ILE A 171 -10.21 1.12 -6.75
CA ILE A 171 -9.53 0.67 -7.97
C ILE A 171 -9.33 1.82 -8.95
N LEU A 172 -10.32 2.70 -9.13
CA LEU A 172 -10.20 3.87 -9.99
C LEU A 172 -9.05 4.78 -9.53
N LEU A 173 -8.95 5.07 -8.23
CA LEU A 173 -7.83 5.84 -7.68
C LEU A 173 -6.48 5.18 -7.95
N ALA A 174 -6.39 3.84 -7.88
CA ALA A 174 -5.16 3.12 -8.18
C ALA A 174 -4.77 3.21 -9.67
N ILE A 175 -5.76 3.20 -10.57
CA ILE A 175 -5.53 3.44 -12.00
C ILE A 175 -5.05 4.87 -12.24
N ILE A 176 -5.69 5.86 -11.61
CA ILE A 176 -5.27 7.26 -11.69
C ILE A 176 -3.83 7.41 -11.20
N PHE A 177 -3.47 6.78 -10.09
CA PHE A 177 -2.09 6.77 -9.60
C PHE A 177 -1.10 6.19 -10.62
N ALA A 178 -1.42 5.05 -11.24
CA ALA A 178 -0.56 4.43 -12.24
C ALA A 178 -0.37 5.32 -13.48
N VAL A 179 -1.43 6.01 -13.94
CA VAL A 179 -1.34 6.96 -15.06
C VAL A 179 -0.48 8.17 -14.68
N LEU A 180 -0.67 8.72 -13.47
CA LEU A 180 0.13 9.84 -12.98
C LEU A 180 1.60 9.45 -12.80
N LEU A 181 1.88 8.23 -12.35
CA LEU A 181 3.24 7.70 -12.24
C LEU A 181 3.91 7.63 -13.61
N ALA A 182 3.24 7.08 -14.62
CA ALA A 182 3.77 7.04 -15.98
C ALA A 182 4.03 8.45 -16.54
N ALA A 183 3.11 9.38 -16.32
CA ALA A 183 3.27 10.77 -16.73
C ALA A 183 4.42 11.47 -15.99
N HIS A 184 4.61 11.16 -14.71
CA HIS A 184 5.70 11.70 -13.90
C HIS A 184 7.06 11.20 -14.38
N LEU A 185 7.20 9.88 -14.62
CA LEU A 185 8.41 9.28 -15.16
C LEU A 185 8.80 9.87 -16.53
N ASN A 186 7.82 10.02 -17.43
CA ASN A 186 8.05 10.66 -18.74
C ASN A 186 8.40 12.16 -18.65
N ALA A 187 8.17 12.81 -17.51
CA ALA A 187 8.45 14.22 -17.32
C ALA A 187 9.80 14.48 -16.64
N ILE A 188 10.43 13.44 -16.09
CA ILE A 188 11.77 13.48 -15.47
C ILE A 188 12.85 12.82 -16.34
N ASP A 189 12.45 11.97 -17.30
CA ASP A 189 13.30 11.47 -18.40
C ASP A 189 13.49 12.55 -19.50
#